data_AF-A0A7C4NCB9-F1
#
_entry.id   AF-A0A7C4NCB9-F1
#
_cell.length_a   1.000
_cell.length_b   1.000
_cell.length_c   1.000
_cell.angle_alpha   90.00
_cell.angle_beta   90.00
_cell.angle_gamma   90.00
#
_symmetry.space_group_name_H-M   'P 1'
#
loop_
_entity.id
_entity.type
_entity.pdbx_description
1 polymer ?
#
loop_
_entity_poly.entity_id
_entity_poly.type
_entity_poly.pdbx_seq_one_letter_code
_entity_poly.pdbx_strand_id
1 'polypeptide(L)'
;MKHWRVSLSMALMLACLGLSVLPTTGPAHAQSGIVINSAVLSIYEVNISGQNAYVHLITAPWSETGVTWASFGNAFDPTAILSFRTDDIGWIELNVTAQVQSWVNNPSQNFGLLLEQGLTYFTTFASSESTDVALRPK
;
A
#
# COMPACT_ATOMS: atom_id res chain seq x y z
N MET A 1 -28.63 5.80 18.40
CA MET A 1 -27.17 5.52 18.42
C MET A 1 -26.86 4.74 17.15
N LYS A 2 -26.36 5.45 16.13
CA LYS A 2 -26.23 4.93 14.76
C LYS A 2 -24.76 4.55 14.58
N HIS A 3 -24.43 3.32 14.93
CA HIS A 3 -23.09 2.76 14.79
C HIS A 3 -22.90 2.34 13.35
N TRP A 4 -22.15 3.11 12.57
CA TRP A 4 -21.68 2.68 11.26
C TRP A 4 -20.43 3.47 10.91
N ARG A 5 -19.29 2.77 10.82
CA ARG A 5 -18.22 2.97 9.84
C ARG A 5 -16.99 2.12 10.21
N VAL A 6 -16.78 1.10 9.38
CA VAL A 6 -15.55 0.31 9.28
C VAL A 6 -14.42 1.27 8.89
N SER A 7 -13.33 1.28 9.64
CA SER A 7 -12.16 2.11 9.35
C SER A 7 -11.36 1.53 8.18
N LEU A 8 -11.68 1.97 6.98
CA LEU A 8 -10.87 1.72 5.78
C LEU A 8 -9.65 2.64 5.83
N SER A 9 -8.52 2.14 6.34
CA SER A 9 -7.26 2.88 6.31
C SER A 9 -6.57 2.62 4.97
N MET A 10 -6.91 3.42 3.96
CA MET A 10 -6.33 3.34 2.62
C MET A 10 -5.09 4.23 2.55
N ALA A 11 -3.91 3.63 2.43
CA ALA A 11 -2.65 4.36 2.27
C ALA A 11 -2.38 4.57 0.77
N LEU A 12 -2.48 5.83 0.31
CA LEU A 12 -1.96 6.26 -0.97
C LEU A 12 -0.43 6.28 -0.87
N MET A 13 0.23 5.32 -1.51
CA MET A 13 1.68 5.41 -1.71
C MET A 13 1.96 6.09 -3.04
N LEU A 14 1.96 7.44 -3.04
CA LEU A 14 2.61 8.19 -4.11
C LEU A 14 4.13 8.07 -3.89
N ALA A 15 4.72 6.98 -4.35
CA ALA A 15 6.15 6.78 -4.30
C ALA A 15 6.84 7.78 -5.25
N CYS A 16 7.16 8.97 -4.75
CA CYS A 16 8.27 9.76 -5.28
C CYS A 16 9.56 9.00 -4.98
N LEU A 17 9.87 8.03 -5.84
CA LEU A 17 11.14 7.30 -5.80
C LEU A 17 12.27 8.28 -6.10
N GLY A 18 13.14 8.51 -5.10
CA GLY A 18 14.46 9.09 -5.27
C GLY A 18 15.29 8.18 -6.18
N LEU A 19 15.18 8.40 -7.48
CA LEU A 19 15.78 7.58 -8.51
C LEU A 19 17.27 7.97 -8.68
N SER A 20 18.19 7.15 -8.17
CA SER A 20 19.61 7.20 -8.59
C SER A 20 19.86 6.15 -9.67
N VAL A 21 19.70 6.53 -10.95
CA VAL A 21 20.09 5.68 -12.09
C VAL A 21 21.56 5.94 -12.44
N LEU A 22 22.35 4.86 -12.57
CA LEU A 22 23.58 4.89 -13.36
C LEU A 22 23.22 4.49 -14.81
N PRO A 23 23.52 5.30 -15.83
CA PRO A 23 23.24 4.91 -17.21
C PRO A 23 24.25 3.85 -17.67
N THR A 24 23.76 2.68 -18.09
CA THR A 24 24.57 1.72 -18.86
C THR A 24 24.17 1.83 -20.33
N THR A 25 25.09 2.32 -21.16
CA THR A 25 24.91 2.41 -22.62
C THR A 25 25.25 1.06 -23.26
N GLY A 26 24.23 0.30 -23.66
CA GLY A 26 24.34 -0.90 -24.51
C GLY A 26 23.42 -0.78 -25.74
N PRO A 27 23.71 -1.50 -26.85
CA PRO A 27 23.12 -1.22 -28.17
C PRO A 27 21.59 -1.38 -28.17
N ALA A 28 20.96 -0.54 -28.99
CA ALA A 28 19.52 -0.34 -29.13
C ALA A 28 18.73 -1.62 -29.49
N HIS A 29 18.50 -2.47 -28.49
CA HIS A 29 17.39 -3.44 -28.38
C HIS A 29 17.28 -4.07 -26.98
N ALA A 30 18.18 -3.74 -26.04
CA ALA A 30 17.94 -3.94 -24.62
C ALA A 30 17.11 -2.77 -24.10
N GLN A 31 15.79 -2.95 -23.96
CA GLN A 31 15.00 -2.09 -23.09
C GLN A 31 15.71 -2.10 -21.73
N SER A 32 16.25 -0.97 -21.29
CA SER A 32 16.88 -0.85 -19.98
C SER A 32 15.80 -1.17 -18.95
N GLY A 33 15.73 -2.43 -18.53
CA GLY A 33 14.79 -2.89 -17.53
C GLY A 33 15.19 -2.24 -16.23
N ILE A 34 14.43 -1.24 -15.79
CA ILE A 34 14.62 -0.64 -14.47
C ILE A 34 14.48 -1.78 -13.45
N VAL A 35 15.58 -2.08 -12.77
CA VAL A 35 15.59 -3.08 -11.69
C VAL A 35 15.38 -2.34 -10.38
N ILE A 36 14.37 -2.75 -9.64
CA ILE A 36 14.07 -2.26 -8.30
C ILE A 36 14.91 -3.08 -7.31
N ASN A 37 15.94 -2.44 -6.74
CA ASN A 37 16.81 -3.09 -5.74
C ASN A 37 16.10 -3.26 -4.39
N SER A 38 15.28 -2.29 -3.99
CA SER A 38 14.51 -2.31 -2.76
C SER A 38 13.31 -1.39 -2.87
N ALA A 39 12.17 -1.85 -2.41
CA ALA A 39 11.01 -1.01 -2.10
C ALA A 39 10.37 -1.53 -0.81
N VAL A 40 10.21 -0.63 0.16
CA VAL A 40 9.60 -0.91 1.46
C VAL A 40 8.48 0.09 1.68
N LEU A 41 7.29 -0.42 1.99
CA LEU A 41 6.17 0.37 2.48
C LEU A 41 6.27 0.48 3.99
N SER A 42 6.44 1.71 4.48
CA SER A 42 6.45 2.00 5.91
C SER A 42 5.12 2.65 6.31
N ILE A 43 4.36 1.98 7.17
CA ILE A 43 3.11 2.49 7.74
C ILE A 43 3.23 2.58 9.25
N TYR A 44 2.66 3.63 9.86
CA TYR A 44 2.68 3.81 11.31
C TYR A 44 1.36 3.35 11.92
N GLU A 45 1.43 2.35 12.78
CA GLU A 45 0.31 1.85 13.57
C GLU A 45 0.05 2.76 14.78
N VAL A 46 -1.18 3.28 14.88
CA VAL A 46 -1.60 4.21 15.93
C VAL A 46 -2.39 3.50 17.02
N ASN A 47 -3.12 2.44 16.68
CA ASN A 47 -3.85 1.59 17.62
C ASN A 47 -3.73 0.14 17.20
N ILE A 48 -3.51 -0.73 18.18
CA ILE A 48 -3.31 -2.17 17.98
C ILE A 48 -4.60 -2.96 18.16
N SER A 49 -4.69 -4.11 17.48
CA SER A 49 -5.82 -5.04 17.62
C SER A 49 -5.44 -6.48 17.98
N GLY A 50 -4.14 -6.81 17.90
CA GLY A 50 -3.62 -8.18 18.02
C GLY A 50 -4.05 -9.13 16.89
N GLN A 51 -4.74 -8.63 15.86
CA GLN A 51 -5.19 -9.42 14.71
C GLN A 51 -4.18 -9.37 13.57
N ASN A 52 -4.39 -10.23 12.58
CA ASN A 52 -3.70 -10.09 11.30
C ASN A 52 -4.31 -8.95 10.48
N ALA A 53 -3.45 -8.24 9.77
CA ALA A 53 -3.81 -7.40 8.65
C ALA A 53 -3.23 -8.00 7.36
N TYR A 54 -3.94 -7.81 6.25
CA TYR A 54 -3.65 -8.36 4.95
C TYR A 54 -3.47 -7.25 3.93
N VAL A 55 -2.50 -7.41 3.03
CA VAL A 55 -2.22 -6.47 1.95
C VAL A 55 -2.68 -7.08 0.64
N HIS A 56 -3.58 -6.41 -0.06
CA HIS A 56 -4.11 -6.84 -1.34
C HIS A 56 -3.77 -5.86 -2.46
N LEU A 57 -3.72 -6.35 -3.70
CA LEU A 57 -3.60 -5.49 -4.88
C LEU A 57 -4.96 -4.96 -5.28
N ILE A 58 -5.04 -3.65 -5.51
CA ILE A 58 -6.22 -3.04 -6.12
C ILE A 58 -6.19 -3.37 -7.62
N THR A 59 -7.34 -3.75 -8.18
CA THR A 59 -7.45 -4.27 -9.56
C THR A 59 -8.15 -3.31 -10.53
N ALA A 60 -8.67 -2.19 -10.03
CA ALA A 60 -9.35 -1.19 -10.83
C ALA A 60 -9.04 0.24 -10.36
N PRO A 61 -9.16 1.25 -11.26
CA PRO A 61 -9.05 2.65 -10.87
C PRO A 61 -10.07 3.03 -9.80
N TRP A 62 -9.67 3.90 -8.86
CA TRP A 62 -10.56 4.43 -7.83
C TRP A 62 -10.25 5.91 -7.58
N SER A 63 -11.22 6.60 -6.97
CA SER A 63 -11.09 8.01 -6.58
C SER A 63 -11.23 8.14 -5.08
N GLU A 64 -10.29 8.82 -4.44
CA GLU A 64 -10.23 9.00 -2.99
C GLU A 64 -11.51 9.58 -2.38
N THR A 65 -12.15 10.51 -3.09
CA THR A 65 -13.36 11.18 -2.60
C THR A 65 -14.65 10.45 -2.99
N GLY A 66 -14.56 9.44 -3.86
CA GLY A 66 -15.71 8.73 -4.44
C GLY A 66 -15.88 7.29 -3.97
N VAL A 67 -14.92 6.74 -3.22
CA VAL A 67 -14.98 5.35 -2.75
C VAL A 67 -16.00 5.18 -1.63
N THR A 68 -16.95 4.29 -1.86
CA THR A 68 -17.85 3.70 -0.86
C THR A 68 -17.58 2.19 -0.82
N TRP A 69 -17.96 1.52 0.27
CA TRP A 69 -17.87 0.06 0.33
C TRP A 69 -18.57 -0.62 -0.87
N ALA A 70 -19.75 -0.11 -1.25
CA ALA A 70 -20.50 -0.63 -2.38
C ALA A 70 -19.82 -0.38 -3.73
N SER A 71 -19.10 0.74 -3.89
CA SER A 71 -18.43 1.09 -5.15
C SER A 71 -17.01 0.51 -5.28
N PHE A 72 -16.38 0.14 -4.15
CA PHE A 72 -15.09 -0.58 -4.15
C PHE A 72 -15.27 -2.10 -4.17
N GLY A 73 -16.49 -2.61 -3.92
CA GLY A 73 -16.79 -4.03 -3.73
C GLY A 73 -16.15 -4.97 -4.74
N ASN A 74 -15.09 -5.67 -4.31
CA ASN A 74 -14.22 -6.59 -5.06
C ASN A 74 -13.25 -5.95 -6.08
N ALA A 75 -12.98 -4.65 -6.01
CA ALA A 75 -11.96 -3.97 -6.80
C ALA A 75 -10.53 -4.26 -6.32
N PHE A 76 -10.30 -5.44 -5.74
CA PHE A 76 -9.01 -5.92 -5.27
C PHE A 76 -8.90 -7.43 -5.45
N ASP A 77 -7.68 -7.94 -5.54
CA ASP A 77 -7.41 -9.38 -5.56
C ASP A 77 -7.62 -9.96 -4.16
N PRO A 78 -8.53 -10.94 -3.96
CA PRO A 78 -8.74 -11.56 -2.66
C PRO A 78 -7.50 -12.30 -2.13
N THR A 79 -6.51 -12.58 -2.98
CA THR A 79 -5.22 -13.14 -2.56
C THR A 79 -4.35 -12.04 -1.98
N ALA A 80 -4.05 -12.13 -0.68
CA ALA A 80 -3.12 -11.21 -0.04
C ALA A 80 -1.68 -11.45 -0.55
N ILE A 81 -0.98 -10.38 -0.89
CA ILE A 81 0.45 -10.44 -1.26
C ILE A 81 1.37 -10.46 -0.03
N LEU A 82 0.89 -9.91 1.10
CA LEU A 82 1.60 -9.84 2.38
C LEU A 82 0.58 -9.90 3.53
N SER A 83 1.06 -10.28 4.72
CA SER A 83 0.30 -10.14 5.97
C SER A 83 1.23 -9.84 7.13
N PHE A 84 0.70 -9.20 8.17
CA PHE A 84 1.44 -8.85 9.38
C PHE A 84 0.51 -8.82 10.60
N ARG A 85 1.09 -8.84 11.81
CA ARG A 85 0.36 -8.73 13.08
C ARG A 85 0.36 -7.30 13.59
N THR A 86 -0.77 -6.86 14.11
CA THR A 86 -0.99 -5.52 14.68
C THR A 86 -0.85 -5.58 16.21
N ASP A 87 0.35 -5.92 16.68
CA ASP A 87 0.63 -6.23 18.10
C ASP A 87 1.21 -5.04 18.87
N ASP A 88 1.86 -4.09 18.18
CA ASP A 88 2.61 -2.99 18.77
C ASP A 88 2.34 -1.66 18.05
N ILE A 89 2.30 -0.56 18.80
CA ILE A 89 2.27 0.79 18.22
C ILE A 89 3.66 1.11 17.67
N GLY A 90 3.74 1.47 16.39
CA GLY A 90 5.02 1.79 15.77
C GLY A 90 5.04 1.64 14.25
N TRP A 91 6.25 1.65 13.70
CA TRP A 91 6.47 1.45 12.27
C TRP A 91 6.37 -0.02 11.90
N ILE A 92 5.60 -0.29 10.85
CA ILE A 92 5.56 -1.56 10.15
C ILE A 92 6.22 -1.34 8.80
N GLU A 93 7.20 -2.19 8.50
CA GLU A 93 7.96 -2.15 7.26
C GLU A 93 7.63 -3.39 6.41
N LEU A 94 7.05 -3.16 5.24
CA LEU A 94 6.56 -4.19 4.35
C LEU A 94 7.39 -4.20 3.07
N ASN A 95 8.10 -5.30 2.81
CA ASN A 95 8.88 -5.44 1.58
C ASN A 95 7.96 -5.64 0.37
N VAL A 96 7.85 -4.61 -0.46
CA VAL A 96 7.03 -4.57 -1.68
C VAL A 96 7.87 -4.54 -2.95
N THR A 97 9.17 -4.88 -2.86
CA THR A 97 10.14 -4.83 -3.97
C THR A 97 9.63 -5.54 -5.22
N ALA A 98 9.15 -6.78 -5.07
CA ALA A 98 8.63 -7.56 -6.19
C ALA A 98 7.39 -6.91 -6.83
N GLN A 99 6.53 -6.31 -6.02
CA GLN A 99 5.32 -5.66 -6.50
C GLN A 99 5.64 -4.36 -7.26
N VAL A 100 6.54 -3.55 -6.73
CA VAL A 100 6.98 -2.31 -7.38
C VAL A 100 7.71 -2.64 -8.69
N GLN A 101 8.53 -3.70 -8.73
CA GLN A 101 9.12 -4.18 -9.97
C GLN A 101 8.05 -4.58 -11.00
N SER A 102 6.98 -5.26 -10.57
CA SER A 102 5.86 -5.63 -11.44
C SER A 102 5.16 -4.40 -12.03
N TRP A 103 4.93 -3.35 -11.22
CA TRP A 103 4.33 -2.10 -11.69
C TRP A 103 5.24 -1.31 -12.62
N VAL A 104 6.56 -1.33 -12.43
CA VAL A 104 7.51 -0.71 -13.35
C VAL A 104 7.47 -1.39 -14.71
N ASN A 105 7.31 -2.72 -14.72
CA ASN A 105 7.17 -3.50 -15.95
C ASN A 105 5.78 -3.33 -16.59
N ASN A 106 4.74 -3.13 -15.78
CA ASN A 106 3.34 -3.00 -16.22
C ASN A 106 2.64 -1.79 -15.55
N PRO A 107 2.97 -0.54 -15.94
CA PRO A 107 2.46 0.66 -15.24
C PRO A 107 0.93 0.78 -15.23
N SER A 108 0.25 0.23 -16.25
CA SER A 108 -1.22 0.24 -16.32
C SER A 108 -1.90 -0.68 -15.30
N GLN A 109 -1.15 -1.48 -14.54
CA GLN A 109 -1.66 -2.36 -13.48
C GLN A 109 -1.42 -1.79 -12.07
N ASN A 110 -0.87 -0.58 -11.96
CA ASN A 110 -0.68 0.07 -10.66
C ASN A 110 -1.94 0.84 -10.25
N PHE A 111 -2.76 0.22 -9.41
CA PHE A 111 -3.95 0.86 -8.80
C PHE A 111 -3.82 1.05 -7.29
N GLY A 112 -2.67 0.70 -6.72
CA GLY A 112 -2.39 0.80 -5.28
C GLY A 112 -2.63 -0.49 -4.49
N LEU A 113 -2.57 -0.34 -3.16
CA LEU A 113 -2.69 -1.43 -2.19
C LEU A 113 -3.88 -1.20 -1.27
N LEU A 114 -4.51 -2.29 -0.85
CA LEU A 114 -5.55 -2.31 0.16
C LEU A 114 -5.01 -2.96 1.43
N LEU A 115 -5.21 -2.31 2.58
CA LEU A 115 -5.05 -2.93 3.90
C LEU A 115 -6.42 -3.42 4.37
N GLU A 116 -6.52 -4.72 4.62
CA GLU A 116 -7.74 -5.39 5.08
C GLU A 116 -7.49 -6.04 6.43
N GLN A 117 -8.50 -6.00 7.29
CA GLN A 117 -8.53 -6.70 8.57
C GLN A 117 -9.98 -7.11 8.85
N GLY A 118 -10.13 -8.24 9.54
CA GLY A 118 -11.41 -8.78 9.94
C GLY A 118 -12.26 -7.81 10.77
N LEU A 119 -13.52 -8.20 10.99
CA LEU A 119 -14.54 -7.32 11.59
C LEU A 119 -14.49 -7.23 13.12
N THR A 120 -13.55 -7.92 13.76
CA THR A 120 -13.46 -8.02 15.21
C THR A 120 -12.17 -7.36 15.68
N TYR A 121 -12.29 -6.25 16.42
CA TYR A 121 -11.20 -5.35 16.80
C TYR A 121 -10.62 -4.58 15.60
N PHE A 122 -10.26 -3.31 15.82
CA PHE A 122 -9.83 -2.41 14.74
C PHE A 122 -8.45 -1.86 15.02
N THR A 123 -7.60 -1.96 14.02
CA THR A 123 -6.32 -1.26 13.93
C THR A 123 -6.53 0.06 13.21
N THR A 124 -5.74 1.07 13.54
CA THR A 124 -5.71 2.32 12.78
C THR A 124 -4.29 2.68 12.42
N PHE A 125 -4.09 3.16 11.20
CA PHE A 125 -2.79 3.62 10.72
C PHE A 125 -2.80 5.13 10.50
N ALA A 126 -1.65 5.77 10.65
CA ALA A 126 -1.48 7.16 10.26
C ALA A 126 -1.60 7.30 8.73
N SER A 127 -2.32 8.32 8.27
CA SER A 127 -2.48 8.63 6.85
C SER A 127 -1.52 9.73 6.39
N SER A 128 -1.44 9.98 5.08
CA SER A 128 -0.73 11.12 4.51
C SER A 128 -1.24 12.47 5.05
N GLU A 129 -2.51 12.52 5.48
CA GLU A 129 -3.17 13.69 6.05
C GLU A 129 -2.96 13.83 7.56
N SER A 130 -2.13 12.96 8.17
CA SER A 130 -1.75 13.08 9.58
C SER A 130 -1.21 14.48 9.86
N THR A 131 -1.69 15.10 10.95
CA THR A 131 -1.19 16.38 11.45
C THR A 131 0.23 16.27 11.97
N ASP A 132 0.62 15.09 12.47
CA ASP A 132 2.00 14.76 12.74
C ASP A 132 2.65 14.23 11.46
N VAL A 133 3.50 15.06 10.86
CA VAL A 133 4.22 14.76 9.62
C VAL A 133 5.21 13.62 9.80
N ALA A 134 5.73 13.42 11.02
CA ALA A 134 6.70 12.37 11.29
C ALA A 134 6.10 10.98 11.15
N LEU A 135 4.77 10.84 11.33
CA LEU A 135 4.05 9.57 11.30
C LEU A 135 3.44 9.21 9.94
N ARG A 136 3.58 10.08 8.93
CA ARG A 136 3.00 9.84 7.60
C ARG A 136 3.69 8.65 6.90
N PRO A 137 2.95 7.81 6.15
CA PRO A 137 3.54 6.69 5.41
C PRO A 137 4.70 7.09 4.49
N LYS A 138 5.66 6.19 4.29
CA LYS A 138 6.87 6.39 3.47
C LYS A 138 7.09 5.24 2.51
#